data_AF-A0A497BWL7-F1
#
_entry.id   AF-A0A497BWL7-F1
#
_cell.length_a   1.000
_cell.length_b   1.000
_cell.length_c   1.000
_cell.angle_alpha   90.00
_cell.angle_beta   90.00
_cell.angle_gamma   90.00
#
_symmetry.space_group_name_H-M   'P 1'
#
loop_
_entity.id
_entity.type
_entity.pdbx_description
1 polymer ?
#
loop_
_entity_poly.entity_id
_entity_poly.type
_entity_poly.pdbx_seq_one_letter_code
_entity_poly.pdbx_strand_id
1 'polypeptide(L)' 'MRETESPVERGFLVGVEFKRKHVLWTVEDSLAELAQLARTAGIEVVGQTYQRLGRITPATFIGKGKVE' A
#
# COMPACT_ATOMS: atom_id res chain seq x y z
N MET A 1 11.99 6.22 -35.63
CA MET A 1 12.07 6.18 -34.17
C MET A 1 10.92 5.31 -33.70
N ARG A 2 11.19 4.12 -33.13
CA ARG A 2 10.14 3.31 -32.50
C ARG A 2 10.12 3.71 -31.02
N GLU A 3 9.11 4.47 -30.63
CA GLU A 3 8.81 4.68 -29.22
C GLU A 3 8.22 3.37 -28.70
N THR A 4 8.97 2.66 -27.86
CA THR A 4 8.40 1.59 -27.06
C THR A 4 7.66 2.27 -25.91
N GLU A 5 6.34 2.12 -25.85
CA GLU A 5 5.57 2.54 -24.68
C GLU A 5 6.24 1.98 -23.41
N SER A 6 6.44 2.84 -22.42
CA SER A 6 6.92 2.40 -21.11
C SER A 6 5.92 1.38 -20.55
N PRO A 7 6.38 0.25 -20.01
CA PRO A 7 5.49 -0.76 -19.45
C PRO A 7 4.64 -0.14 -18.35
N VAL A 8 3.35 -0.49 -18.30
CA VAL A 8 2.47 -0.12 -17.18
C VAL A 8 3.04 -0.72 -15.91
N GLU A 9 3.36 0.12 -14.94
CA GLU A 9 3.87 -0.33 -13.64
C GLU A 9 2.72 -0.92 -12.82
N ARG A 10 2.91 -2.11 -12.26
CA ARG A 10 1.92 -2.76 -11.39
C ARG A 10 2.32 -2.61 -9.93
N GLY A 11 1.38 -2.17 -9.10
CA GLY A 11 1.57 -1.94 -7.67
C GLY A 11 0.64 -2.77 -6.80
N PHE A 12 1.16 -3.27 -5.68
CA PHE A 12 0.36 -3.88 -4.60
C PHE A 12 0.46 -2.99 -3.37
N LEU A 13 -0.67 -2.49 -2.87
CA LEU A 13 -0.69 -1.53 -1.77
C LEU A 13 -0.65 -2.23 -0.42
N VAL A 14 0.14 -1.72 0.52
CA VAL A 14 0.19 -2.28 1.87
C VAL A 14 0.04 -1.21 2.94
N GLY A 15 -0.99 -1.35 3.77
CA GLY A 15 -1.27 -0.48 4.90
C GLY A 15 -0.80 -1.08 6.23
N VAL A 16 -0.46 -0.22 7.19
CA VAL A 16 -0.19 -0.61 8.57
C VAL A 16 -1.02 0.26 9.50
N GLU A 17 -1.79 -0.38 10.36
CA GLU A 17 -2.64 0.28 11.34
C GLU A 17 -2.08 0.07 12.75
N PHE A 18 -1.76 1.14 13.47
CA PHE A 18 -1.28 1.06 14.84
C PHE A 18 -2.43 1.15 15.84
N LYS A 19 -2.42 0.30 16.86
CA LYS A 19 -3.35 0.38 18.00
C LYS A 19 -3.05 1.58 18.94
N ARG A 20 -3.00 2.80 18.41
CA ARG A 20 -2.80 4.04 19.19
C ARG A 20 -3.98 5.02 18.97
N LYS A 21 -4.20 5.91 19.94
CA LYS A 21 -5.40 6.78 20.10
C LYS A 21 -5.82 7.48 18.81
N HIS A 22 -7.14 7.49 18.57
CA HIS A 22 -7.94 8.33 17.67
C HIS A 22 -7.22 8.76 16.39
N VAL A 23 -7.05 7.82 15.45
CA VAL A 23 -6.73 8.17 14.06
C VAL A 23 -8.02 8.67 13.40
N LEU A 24 -7.95 9.83 12.75
CA LEU A 24 -9.12 10.45 12.08
C LEU A 24 -9.60 9.64 10.86
N TRP A 25 -8.72 8.82 10.28
CA TRP A 25 -8.99 7.96 9.13
C TRP A 25 -8.65 6.52 9.42
N THR A 26 -9.45 5.61 8.84
CA THR A 26 -9.14 4.19 8.85
C THR A 26 -7.99 3.90 7.89
N VAL A 27 -7.32 2.75 8.08
CA VAL A 27 -6.29 2.31 7.13
C VAL A 27 -6.90 2.01 5.76
N GLU A 28 -8.16 1.57 5.73
CA GLU A 28 -8.94 1.35 4.52
C GLU A 28 -9.17 2.66 3.74
N ASP A 29 -9.57 3.75 4.41
CA ASP A 29 -9.74 5.06 3.77
C ASP A 29 -8.40 5.55 3.18
N SER A 30 -7.32 5.39 3.95
CA SER A 30 -5.97 5.78 3.50
C SER A 30 -5.51 4.98 2.27
N LEU A 31 -5.84 3.68 2.23
CA LEU A 31 -5.54 2.81 1.09
C LEU A 31 -6.39 3.15 -0.13
N ALA A 32 -7.66 3.51 0.05
CA ALA A 32 -8.52 3.95 -1.03
C ALA A 32 -7.98 5.21 -1.71
N GLU A 33 -7.54 6.20 -0.91
CA GLU A 33 -6.91 7.42 -1.43
C GLU A 33 -5.56 7.12 -2.12
N LEU A 34 -4.72 6.27 -1.51
CA LEU A 34 -3.46 5.86 -2.14
C LEU A 34 -3.68 5.16 -3.49
N ALA A 35 -4.76 4.38 -3.63
CA ALA A 35 -5.11 3.76 -4.90
C ALA A 35 -5.52 4.79 -5.97
N GLN A 36 -6.19 5.88 -5.60
CA GLN A 36 -6.48 6.98 -6.53
C GLN A 36 -5.20 7.70 -6.98
N LEU A 37 -4.30 7.99 -6.03
CA LEU A 37 -3.01 8.60 -6.32
C LEU A 37 -2.16 7.72 -7.24
N ALA A 38 -2.09 6.40 -6.96
CA ALA A 38 -1.36 5.44 -7.78
C ALA A 38 -1.89 5.39 -9.22
N ARG A 39 -3.21 5.33 -9.40
CA ARG A 39 -3.84 5.38 -10.73
C ARG A 39 -3.50 6.67 -11.48
N THR A 40 -3.49 7.80 -10.78
CA THR A 40 -3.13 9.10 -11.36
C THR A 40 -1.66 9.14 -11.80
N ALA A 41 -0.80 8.40 -11.10
CA ALA A 41 0.61 8.23 -11.45
C ALA A 41 0.88 7.17 -12.54
N GLY A 42 -0.17 6.55 -13.12
CA GLY A 42 -0.03 5.51 -14.13
C GLY A 42 0.28 4.11 -13.59
N ILE A 43 0.09 3.89 -12.29
CA ILE A 43 0.30 2.59 -11.65
C ILE A 43 -1.00 1.79 -11.66
N GLU A 44 -0.96 0.58 -12.21
CA GLU A 44 -2.03 -0.40 -12.10
C GLU A 44 -2.01 -1.04 -10.70
N VAL A 45 -3.01 -0.73 -9.89
CA VAL A 45 -3.15 -1.35 -8.57
C VAL A 45 -3.79 -2.74 -8.72
N VAL A 46 -2.99 -3.79 -8.50
CA VAL A 46 -3.41 -5.19 -8.66
C VAL A 46 -3.96 -5.82 -7.39
N GLY A 47 -3.86 -5.12 -6.26
CA GLY A 47 -4.36 -5.60 -4.97
C GLY A 47 -3.91 -4.72 -3.82
N GLN A 48 -4.45 -5.02 -2.64
CA GLN A 48 -4.09 -4.34 -1.41
C GLN A 48 -4.23 -5.25 -0.19
N THR A 49 -3.43 -5.01 0.85
CA THR A 49 -3.59 -5.64 2.17
C THR A 49 -3.28 -4.63 3.27
N TYR A 50 -3.67 -4.94 4.49
CA TYR A 50 -3.23 -4.17 5.65
C TYR A 50 -2.97 -5.05 6.86
N GLN A 51 -2.10 -4.61 7.77
CA GLN A 51 -1.84 -5.29 9.04
C GLN A 51 -2.06 -4.35 10.23
N ARG A 52 -2.80 -4.85 11.22
CA ARG A 52 -2.91 -4.20 12.53
C ARG A 52 -1.72 -4.58 13.41
N LEU A 53 -0.93 -3.61 13.85
CA LEU A 53 0.22 -3.79 14.73
C LEU A 53 -0.04 -3.22 16.12
N GLY A 54 0.32 -3.98 17.16
CA GLY A 54 0.40 -3.49 18.53
C GLY A 54 1.68 -2.68 18.82
N ARG A 55 2.76 -2.97 18.09
CA ARG A 55 4.07 -2.29 18.14
C ARG A 55 4.77 -2.50 16.80
N ILE A 56 5.56 -1.53 16.35
CA ILE A 56 6.43 -1.69 15.16
C ILE A 56 7.46 -2.80 15.44
N THR A 57 7.51 -3.81 14.57
CA THR A 57 8.63 -4.75 14.50
C THR A 57 9.69 -4.18 13.55
N PRO A 58 10.86 -3.71 14.05
CA PRO A 58 11.83 -2.98 13.22
C PRO A 58 12.38 -3.79 12.05
N ALA A 59 12.43 -5.12 12.21
CA ALA A 59 12.96 -6.03 11.18
C ALA A 59 12.04 -6.14 9.96
N THR A 60 10.73 -5.98 10.13
CA THR A 60 9.73 -6.11 9.06
C THR A 60 8.54 -5.21 9.40
N PHE A 61 8.40 -4.10 8.66
CA PHE A 61 7.27 -3.17 8.83
C PHE A 61 5.91 -3.85 8.56
N ILE A 62 5.94 -4.91 7.73
CA ILE A 62 4.86 -5.85 7.44
C ILE A 62 5.38 -7.26 7.76
N GLY A 63 4.65 -8.08 8.50
CA GLY A 63 5.13 -9.40 8.95
C GLY A 63 5.56 -10.31 7.78
N LYS A 64 6.60 -11.14 8.00
CA LYS A 64 7.22 -12.01 6.96
C LYS A 64 6.21 -12.79 6.11
N GLY A 65 5.17 -13.38 6.72
CA GLY A 65 4.16 -14.16 6.00
C GLY A 65 3.20 -13.36 5.09
N LYS A 66 3.37 -12.03 4.99
CA LYS A 66 2.67 -11.17 4.00
C LYS A 66 3.61 -10.64 2.90
N VAL A 67 4.89 -10.95 2.98
CA VAL A 67 5.93 -10.54 2.03
C VAL A 67 6.31 -11.70 1.11
N GLU A 68 6.21 -12.93 1.61
CA GLU A 68 6.29 -14.20 0.84
C GLU A 68 5.02 -14.42 0.01
#